data_AF-A0A2D6LHN3-F1
#
_entry.id   AF-A0A2D6LHN3-F1
#
_cell.length_a   1.000
_cell.length_b   1.000
_cell.length_c   1.000
_cell.angle_alpha   90.00
_cell.angle_beta   90.00
_cell.angle_gamma   90.00
#
_symmetry.space_group_name_H-M   'P 1'
#
loop_
_entity.id
_entity.type
_entity.pdbx_description
1 polymer ?
#
loop_
_entity_poly.entity_id
_entity_poly.type
_entity_poly.pdbx_seq_one_letter_code
_entity_poly.pdbx_strand_id
1 'polypeptide(L)'
;MIIPRNCNFCGLCCALTVKLTEKEIKDIESLGYNRKDFTEEDEPGSKVIKRPNSWCYFLESKDNKGTCKIYEKRPHRCREFPDKELCDLKDNVIFNDMSNKHPNVKLLWKRAPKKNDPLPKKEPEFPV
;
A
#
# COMPACT_ATOMS: atom_id res chain seq x y z
N MET A 1 -11.91 -5.88 -13.28
CA MET A 1 -10.96 -5.25 -12.35
C MET A 1 -9.57 -5.74 -12.71
N ILE A 2 -8.67 -4.88 -13.18
CA ILE A 2 -7.31 -5.31 -13.57
C ILE A 2 -6.43 -5.16 -12.34
N ILE A 3 -6.27 -6.25 -11.61
CA ILE A 3 -5.30 -6.37 -10.52
C ILE A 3 -3.96 -6.73 -11.18
N PRO A 4 -2.85 -6.07 -10.83
CA PRO A 4 -1.54 -6.50 -11.29
C PRO A 4 -1.31 -7.95 -10.83
N ARG A 5 -1.04 -8.83 -11.80
CA ARG A 5 -1.03 -10.31 -11.66
C ARG A 5 -0.10 -10.85 -10.55
N ASN A 6 0.75 -10.02 -10.00
CA ASN A 6 1.87 -10.34 -9.11
C ASN A 6 1.71 -9.79 -7.69
N CYS A 7 0.57 -9.19 -7.35
CA CYS A 7 0.37 -8.66 -6.01
C CYS A 7 0.33 -9.83 -5.02
N ASN A 8 1.44 -10.07 -4.34
CA ASN A 8 1.57 -11.16 -3.37
C ASN A 8 1.11 -10.76 -1.96
N PHE A 9 0.32 -9.69 -1.83
CA PHE A 9 -0.15 -9.19 -0.54
C PHE A 9 0.98 -8.96 0.46
N CYS A 10 2.14 -8.49 0.01
CA CYS A 10 3.27 -8.21 0.90
C CYS A 10 3.08 -6.95 1.75
N GLY A 11 2.11 -6.08 1.41
CA GLY A 11 1.85 -4.82 2.12
C GLY A 11 2.91 -3.72 1.93
N LEU A 12 3.97 -3.93 1.14
CA LEU A 12 5.05 -2.94 0.97
C LEU A 12 4.54 -1.60 0.44
N CYS A 13 3.56 -1.58 -0.46
CA CYS A 13 2.97 -0.33 -0.97
C CYS A 13 2.34 0.52 0.14
N CYS A 14 1.91 -0.08 1.25
CA CYS A 14 1.36 0.61 2.41
C CYS A 14 2.43 1.23 3.32
N ALA A 15 3.72 1.09 2.99
CA ALA A 15 4.82 1.81 3.62
C ALA A 15 5.08 3.18 2.98
N LEU A 16 4.37 3.54 1.91
CA LEU A 16 4.52 4.84 1.24
C LEU A 16 3.78 5.93 2.00
N THR A 17 4.36 7.15 1.97
CA THR A 17 3.59 8.35 2.28
C THR A 17 2.77 8.69 1.04
N VAL A 18 1.46 8.77 1.19
CA VAL A 18 0.53 9.00 0.08
C VAL A 18 -0.15 10.33 0.28
N LYS A 19 0.22 11.32 -0.53
CA LYS A 19 -0.50 12.61 -0.61
C LYS A 19 -1.88 12.38 -1.22
N LEU A 20 -2.88 13.05 -0.65
CA LEU A 20 -4.28 12.97 -1.07
C LEU A 20 -4.73 14.30 -1.64
N THR A 21 -5.47 14.23 -2.74
CA THR A 21 -6.29 15.34 -3.23
C THR A 21 -7.61 15.40 -2.48
N GLU A 22 -8.26 16.56 -2.45
CA GLU A 22 -9.61 16.70 -1.86
C GLU A 22 -10.64 15.76 -2.52
N LYS A 23 -10.47 15.44 -3.81
CA LYS A 23 -11.32 14.47 -4.49
C LYS A 23 -11.16 13.06 -3.90
N GLU A 24 -9.92 12.61 -3.73
CA GLU A 24 -9.63 11.29 -3.14
C GLU A 24 -10.11 11.20 -1.69
N ILE A 25 -9.98 12.28 -0.91
CA ILE A 25 -10.53 12.33 0.45
C ILE A 25 -12.04 12.12 0.42
N LYS A 26 -12.78 12.83 -0.44
CA LYS A 26 -14.23 12.66 -0.59
C LYS A 26 -14.62 11.26 -1.07
N ASP A 27 -13.85 10.68 -1.99
CA ASP A 27 -14.06 9.31 -2.45
C ASP A 27 -13.91 8.30 -1.30
N ILE A 28 -12.95 8.51 -0.39
CA ILE A 28 -12.78 7.68 0.81
C ILE A 28 -13.89 7.94 1.84
N GLU A 29 -14.28 9.20 2.06
CA GLU A 29 -15.41 9.55 2.94
C GLU A 29 -16.72 8.88 2.48
N SER A 30 -16.92 8.72 1.17
CA SER A 30 -18.09 8.03 0.60
C SER A 30 -18.19 6.55 0.98
N LEU A 31 -17.11 5.95 1.49
CA LEU A 31 -17.10 4.59 2.04
C LEU A 31 -17.46 4.53 3.53
N GLY A 32 -17.74 5.68 4.16
CA GLY A 32 -18.09 5.77 5.58
C GLY A 32 -16.92 6.08 6.51
N TYR A 33 -15.72 6.37 5.99
CA TYR A 33 -14.59 6.78 6.83
C TYR A 33 -14.66 8.27 7.17
N ASN A 34 -14.30 8.63 8.41
CA ASN A 34 -14.13 10.02 8.79
C ASN A 34 -12.74 10.52 8.38
N ARG A 35 -12.66 11.62 7.65
CA ARG A 35 -11.40 12.27 7.23
C ARG A 35 -10.39 12.45 8.36
N LYS A 36 -10.85 12.80 9.57
CA LYS A 36 -9.95 13.04 10.71
C LYS A 36 -9.24 11.76 11.19
N ASP A 37 -9.78 10.59 10.88
CA ASP A 37 -9.21 9.32 11.32
C ASP A 37 -8.11 8.84 10.38
N PHE A 38 -8.28 9.08 9.07
CA PHE A 38 -7.38 8.54 8.04
C PHE A 38 -6.45 9.56 7.39
N THR A 39 -6.59 10.86 7.69
CA THR A 39 -5.68 11.89 7.17
C THR A 39 -4.81 12.51 8.26
N GLU A 40 -3.61 12.92 7.87
CA GLU A 40 -2.74 13.81 8.64
C GLU A 40 -2.12 14.86 7.72
N GLU A 41 -1.48 15.88 8.30
CA GLU A 41 -0.82 16.95 7.54
C GLU A 41 0.68 16.73 7.57
N ASP A 42 1.29 16.71 6.39
CA ASP A 42 2.74 16.48 6.20
C ASP A 42 3.48 17.82 6.00
N GLU A 43 2.91 18.69 5.17
CA GLU A 43 3.35 20.05 4.91
C GLU A 43 2.13 20.97 5.02
N PRO A 44 2.27 22.28 5.29
CA PRO A 44 1.15 23.21 5.37
C PRO A 44 0.23 23.10 4.14
N GLY A 45 -1.02 22.69 4.36
CA GLY A 45 -2.02 22.51 3.31
C GLY A 45 -1.93 21.19 2.51
N SER A 46 -0.97 20.30 2.81
CA SER A 46 -0.83 18.99 2.18
C SER A 46 -1.33 17.88 3.10
N LYS A 47 -2.45 17.24 2.72
CA LYS A 47 -2.97 16.07 3.42
C LYS A 47 -2.34 14.78 2.87
N VAL A 48 -1.91 13.92 3.79
CA VAL A 48 -1.46 12.56 3.50
C VAL A 48 -2.34 11.55 4.21
N ILE A 49 -2.32 10.29 3.75
CA ILE A 49 -2.90 9.20 4.55
C ILE A 49 -2.10 9.08 5.84
N LYS A 50 -2.82 9.04 6.96
CA LYS A 50 -2.27 8.85 8.30
C LYS A 50 -1.46 7.56 8.40
N ARG A 51 -0.34 7.61 9.10
CA ARG A 51 0.59 6.47 9.24
C ARG A 51 0.75 5.95 10.67
N PRO A 52 -0.29 5.37 11.32
CA PRO A 52 -0.14 4.77 12.64
C PRO A 52 0.93 3.67 12.62
N ASN A 53 1.87 3.72 13.56
CA ASN A 53 3.00 2.78 13.64
C ASN A 53 3.79 2.68 12.31
N SER A 54 3.89 3.82 11.61
CA SER A 54 4.57 3.97 10.31
C SER A 54 3.92 3.24 9.13
N TRP A 55 2.66 2.81 9.26
CA TRP A 55 1.91 2.10 8.23
C TRP A 55 0.67 2.87 7.79
N CYS A 56 0.31 2.76 6.51
CA CYS A 56 -0.96 3.28 6.00
C CYS A 56 -2.13 2.84 6.88
N TYR A 57 -2.97 3.79 7.29
CA TYR A 57 -4.19 3.54 8.07
C TYR A 57 -5.12 2.46 7.48
N PHE A 58 -5.08 2.28 6.15
CA PHE A 58 -5.89 1.31 5.44
C PHE A 58 -5.25 -0.08 5.31
N LEU A 59 -4.03 -0.28 5.79
CA LEU A 59 -3.39 -1.59 5.83
C LEU A 59 -4.12 -2.49 6.82
N GLU A 60 -4.45 -3.70 6.38
CA GLU A 60 -4.91 -4.80 7.22
C GLU A 60 -3.96 -5.99 7.03
N SER A 61 -3.69 -6.72 8.10
CA SER A 61 -2.84 -7.91 8.06
C SER A 61 -3.63 -9.12 8.54
N LYS A 62 -3.89 -10.07 7.63
CA LYS A 62 -4.61 -11.32 7.90
C LYS A 62 -3.80 -12.49 7.34
N ASP A 63 -3.59 -13.55 8.13
CA ASP A 63 -2.87 -14.76 7.70
C ASP A 63 -1.51 -14.46 7.04
N ASN A 64 -0.76 -13.51 7.59
CA ASN A 64 0.52 -13.00 7.05
C ASN A 64 0.44 -12.27 5.69
N LYS A 65 -0.76 -11.95 5.19
CA LYS A 65 -1.02 -11.15 4.00
C LYS A 65 -1.44 -9.73 4.39
N GLY A 66 -0.84 -8.74 3.75
CA GLY A 66 -1.22 -7.34 3.80
C GLY A 66 -2.26 -7.00 2.73
N THR A 67 -3.47 -6.62 3.16
CA THR A 67 -4.59 -6.19 2.33
C THR A 67 -4.88 -4.70 2.55
N CYS A 68 -5.56 -4.06 1.59
CA CYS A 68 -6.00 -2.68 1.72
C CYS A 68 -7.51 -2.64 1.90
N LYS A 69 -7.99 -2.06 3.00
CA LYS A 69 -9.43 -1.95 3.31
C LYS A 69 -10.24 -1.18 2.25
N ILE A 70 -9.58 -0.30 1.49
CA ILE A 70 -10.19 0.53 0.45
C ILE A 70 -9.69 0.15 -0.96
N TYR A 71 -9.39 -1.12 -1.20
CA TYR A 71 -8.69 -1.55 -2.42
C TYR A 71 -9.34 -1.04 -3.72
N GLU A 72 -10.67 -1.07 -3.81
CA GLU A 72 -11.48 -0.58 -4.95
C GLU A 72 -11.42 0.94 -5.15
N LYS A 73 -11.23 1.69 -4.07
CA LYS A 73 -11.20 3.16 -4.05
C LYS A 73 -9.83 3.70 -3.67
N ARG A 74 -8.78 2.92 -3.92
CA ARG A 74 -7.39 3.36 -3.69
C ARG A 74 -7.16 4.73 -4.32
N PRO A 75 -6.45 5.65 -3.64
CA PRO A 75 -5.95 6.87 -4.26
C PRO A 75 -5.14 6.58 -5.52
N HIS A 76 -5.03 7.54 -6.42
CA HIS A 76 -4.30 7.43 -7.68
C HIS A 76 -2.89 6.88 -7.47
N ARG A 77 -2.13 7.46 -6.54
CA ARG A 77 -0.79 7.02 -6.16
C ARG A 77 -0.74 5.56 -5.71
N CYS A 78 -1.79 5.07 -5.05
CA CYS A 78 -1.87 3.68 -4.62
C CYS A 78 -2.26 2.73 -5.76
N ARG A 79 -2.95 3.22 -6.80
CA ARG A 79 -3.31 2.45 -8.01
C ARG A 79 -2.12 2.26 -8.94
N GLU A 80 -1.15 3.15 -8.88
CA GLU A 80 0.18 2.97 -9.51
C GLU A 80 0.91 1.74 -8.95
N PHE A 81 0.41 1.06 -7.92
CA PHE A 81 1.04 -0.14 -7.39
C PHE A 81 0.17 -1.39 -7.48
N PRO A 82 0.77 -2.50 -7.93
CA PRO A 82 1.93 -2.58 -8.83
C PRO A 82 1.67 -1.97 -10.23
N ASP A 83 2.55 -1.13 -10.78
CA ASP A 83 2.43 -0.65 -12.18
C ASP A 83 2.91 -1.68 -13.21
N LYS A 84 3.68 -2.68 -12.78
CA LYS A 84 4.37 -3.65 -13.63
C LYS A 84 3.86 -5.07 -13.49
N GLU A 85 4.26 -5.91 -14.45
CA GLU A 85 4.15 -7.37 -14.40
C GLU A 85 4.85 -8.00 -13.19
N LEU A 86 5.86 -7.35 -12.59
CA LEU A 86 6.50 -7.74 -11.31
C LEU A 86 6.55 -6.55 -10.32
N CYS A 87 6.13 -6.75 -9.07
CA CYS A 87 6.21 -5.72 -8.02
C CYS A 87 7.68 -5.57 -7.60
N ASP A 88 8.32 -4.49 -8.05
CA ASP A 88 9.73 -4.18 -7.81
C ASP A 88 9.93 -3.13 -6.69
N LEU A 89 8.89 -2.88 -5.90
CA LEU A 89 8.94 -1.94 -4.76
C LEU A 89 10.12 -2.20 -3.81
N LYS A 90 10.51 -3.46 -3.62
CA LYS A 90 11.68 -3.84 -2.81
C LYS A 90 13.02 -3.40 -3.39
N ASP A 91 13.09 -3.22 -4.71
CA ASP A 91 14.28 -2.81 -5.47
C ASP A 91 14.33 -1.28 -5.65
N ASN A 92 13.24 -0.58 -5.27
CA ASN A 92 13.23 0.88 -5.21
C ASN A 92 14.22 1.37 -4.13
N VAL A 93 15.09 2.30 -4.50
CA VAL A 93 16.17 2.82 -3.63
C VAL A 93 15.64 3.35 -2.30
N ILE A 94 14.47 4.01 -2.31
CA ILE A 94 13.81 4.54 -1.11
C ILE A 94 13.44 3.41 -0.15
N PHE A 95 12.93 2.31 -0.68
CA PHE A 95 12.53 1.15 0.11
C PHE A 95 13.71 0.36 0.63
N ASN A 96 14.77 0.23 -0.15
CA ASN A 96 15.98 -0.44 0.30
C ASN A 96 16.55 0.29 1.53
N ASP A 97 16.65 1.62 1.49
CA ASP A 97 17.08 2.44 2.63
C ASP A 97 16.12 2.33 3.83
N MET A 98 14.80 2.48 3.60
CA MET A 98 13.80 2.39 4.67
C MET A 98 13.77 1.00 5.32
N SER A 99 13.98 -0.06 4.54
CA SER A 99 14.08 -1.42 5.06
C SER A 99 15.22 -1.55 6.06
N ASN A 100 16.34 -0.85 5.89
CA ASN A 100 17.43 -0.92 6.88
C ASN A 100 17.08 -0.24 8.20
N LYS A 101 16.14 0.69 8.19
CA LYS A 101 15.80 1.57 9.32
C LYS A 101 14.57 1.12 10.11
N HIS A 102 13.51 0.63 9.46
CA HIS A 102 12.24 0.35 10.13
C HIS A 102 11.95 -1.17 10.30
N PRO A 103 11.75 -1.69 11.52
CA PRO A 103 11.64 -3.14 11.77
C PRO A 103 10.44 -3.77 11.06
N ASN A 104 9.31 -3.07 10.99
CA ASN A 104 8.15 -3.62 10.31
C ASN A 104 8.36 -3.65 8.77
N VAL A 105 9.11 -2.69 8.21
CA VAL A 105 9.42 -2.69 6.76
C VAL A 105 10.37 -3.84 6.44
N LYS A 106 11.34 -4.14 7.33
CA LYS A 106 12.19 -5.35 7.22
C LYS A 106 11.37 -6.62 7.08
N LEU A 107 10.31 -6.76 7.87
CA LEU A 107 9.46 -7.96 7.85
C LEU A 107 8.75 -8.14 6.50
N LEU A 108 8.16 -7.06 5.97
CA LEU A 108 7.48 -7.11 4.67
C LEU A 108 8.47 -7.31 3.51
N TRP A 109 9.66 -6.70 3.60
CA TRP A 109 10.72 -6.86 2.61
C TRP A 109 11.17 -8.32 2.47
N LYS A 110 11.30 -9.04 3.60
CA LYS A 110 11.62 -10.48 3.60
C LYS A 110 10.54 -11.35 2.94
N ARG A 111 9.29 -10.89 2.91
CA ARG A 111 8.12 -11.60 2.35
C ARG A 111 7.77 -11.18 0.93
N ALA A 112 8.40 -10.12 0.42
CA ALA A 112 8.09 -9.57 -0.88
C ALA A 112 8.58 -10.49 -2.01
N PRO A 113 7.82 -10.61 -3.11
CA PRO A 113 8.26 -11.37 -4.28
C PRO A 113 9.59 -10.85 -4.80
N LYS A 114 10.49 -11.77 -5.12
CA LYS A 114 11.74 -11.50 -5.84
C LYS A 114 11.48 -11.42 -7.33
N LYS A 115 12.37 -10.73 -8.06
CA LYS A 115 12.30 -10.63 -9.53
C LYS A 115 12.31 -12.01 -10.21
N ASN A 116 12.95 -12.98 -9.58
CA ASN A 116 13.07 -14.36 -10.07
C ASN A 116 11.99 -15.30 -9.50
N ASP A 117 11.08 -14.79 -8.66
CA ASP A 117 10.00 -15.62 -8.15
C ASP A 117 8.99 -15.88 -9.29
N PRO A 118 8.44 -17.10 -9.38
CA PRO A 118 7.44 -17.41 -10.38
C PRO A 118 6.22 -16.52 -10.20
N LEU A 119 5.73 -15.93 -11.30
CA LEU A 119 4.47 -15.21 -11.29
C LEU A 119 3.35 -16.13 -10.79
N PRO A 120 2.41 -15.62 -9.98
CA PRO A 120 1.20 -16.38 -9.64
C PRO A 120 0.52 -16.87 -10.90
N LYS A 121 0.27 -18.18 -11.00
CA LYS A 121 -0.42 -18.79 -12.16
C LYS A 121 -1.89 -18.38 -12.24
N LYS A 122 -2.45 -17.85 -11.15
CA LYS A 122 -3.83 -17.39 -11.01
C LYS A 122 -3.82 -15.98 -10.43
N GLU A 123 -4.86 -15.21 -10.73
CA GLU A 123 -5.06 -13.90 -10.14
C GLU A 123 -5.11 -14.00 -8.61
N PRO A 124 -4.55 -13.01 -7.89
CA PRO A 124 -4.62 -13.00 -6.43
C PRO A 124 -6.07 -12.85 -5.96
N GLU A 125 -6.60 -13.88 -5.28
CA GLU A 125 -7.92 -13.81 -4.65
C GLU A 125 -7.83 -12.96 -3.38
N PHE A 126 -8.65 -11.91 -3.30
CA PHE A 126 -8.80 -11.12 -2.08
C PHE A 126 -9.69 -11.90 -1.10
N PRO A 127 -9.32 -12.01 0.18
CA PRO A 127 -10.25 -12.49 1.19
C PRO A 127 -11.42 -11.51 1.24
N VAL A 128 -12.58 -11.98 0.77
CA VAL A 128 -13.87 -11.28 0.89
C VAL A 128 -14.34 -11.30 2.34
#